data_AF-A0AAU2FZ66-F1
#
_entry.id   AF-A0AAU2FZ66-F1
#
_cell.length_a   1.000
_cell.length_b   1.000
_cell.length_c   1.000
_cell.angle_alpha   90.00
_cell.angle_beta   90.00
_cell.angle_gamma   90.00
#
_symmetry.space_group_name_H-M   'P 1'
#
loop_
_entity.id
_entity.type
_entity.pdbx_description
1 polymer ?
#
loop_
_entity_poly.entity_id
_entity_poly.type
_entity_poly.pdbx_seq_one_letter_code
_entity_poly.pdbx_strand_id
1 'polypeptide(L)'
;MHVRPRLLIASVVLVALSAALTACSGHADHPDGPSRSAGAQPSGSPAPAVGESVAPSASAPSATPAPAPATTSSAAPVKTAAAPLSVPVPVPATRLSLAAAAAGGGLNLVRGGPAKEFTVTVHNGNSQAYRHLLIAFQMEPLTGEPGDLPGPATPFVLEHRDPATGTWRAVDLRMATDVKPAHLYEGGTALAREAVRTERYRLRATATGPTGSSPLMVYAIDADAAEGTPADFAPPGYGSLPFTTRRLL
;
A
#
# COMPACT_ATOMS: atom_id res chain seq x y z
N MET A 1 -32.79 -20.27 -43.78
CA MET A 1 -31.32 -20.37 -43.65
C MET A 1 -30.70 -19.26 -44.50
N HIS A 2 -30.20 -18.20 -43.87
CA HIS A 2 -29.54 -17.08 -44.56
C HIS A 2 -28.18 -16.85 -43.91
N VAL A 3 -27.13 -17.24 -44.64
CA VAL A 3 -25.73 -17.06 -44.27
C VAL A 3 -25.32 -15.67 -44.73
N ARG A 4 -24.92 -14.78 -43.82
CA ARG A 4 -24.29 -13.49 -44.17
C ARG A 4 -22.78 -13.60 -43.97
N PRO A 5 -21.98 -13.09 -44.92
CA PRO A 5 -20.53 -13.26 -44.92
C PRO A 5 -19.84 -12.31 -43.91
N ARG A 6 -18.80 -12.83 -43.25
CA ARG A 6 -17.87 -12.10 -42.39
C ARG A 6 -16.91 -11.28 -43.24
N LEU A 7 -16.82 -9.97 -42.99
CA LEU A 7 -15.76 -9.11 -43.50
C LEU A 7 -14.71 -8.93 -42.41
N LEU A 8 -13.55 -9.58 -42.61
CA LEU A 8 -12.31 -9.33 -41.88
C LEU A 8 -11.67 -8.06 -42.46
N ILE A 9 -11.53 -7.02 -41.63
CA ILE A 9 -10.74 -5.84 -41.98
C ILE A 9 -9.52 -5.84 -41.05
N ALA A 10 -8.37 -6.18 -41.63
CA ALA A 10 -7.06 -5.98 -41.05
C ALA A 10 -6.47 -4.68 -41.62
N SER A 11 -6.05 -3.75 -40.75
CA SER A 11 -5.19 -2.61 -41.10
C SER A 11 -4.38 -2.22 -39.85
N VAL A 12 -3.12 -2.64 -39.76
CA VAL A 12 -1.89 -1.89 -40.12
C VAL A 12 -1.47 -0.90 -39.03
N VAL A 13 -0.41 -1.30 -38.31
CA VAL A 13 0.37 -0.50 -37.37
C VAL A 13 1.34 0.37 -38.18
N LEU A 14 1.28 1.69 -37.98
CA LEU A 14 2.28 2.62 -38.53
C LEU A 14 3.14 3.17 -37.38
N VAL A 15 4.40 2.73 -37.32
CA VAL A 15 5.45 3.33 -36.49
C VAL A 15 6.13 4.39 -37.35
N ALA A 16 6.16 5.63 -36.88
CA ALA A 16 7.00 6.68 -37.44
C ALA A 16 7.97 7.17 -36.36
N LEU A 17 9.23 6.76 -36.52
CA LEU A 17 10.40 7.20 -35.79
C LEU A 17 11.03 8.36 -36.58
N SER A 18 11.20 9.53 -35.96
CA SER A 18 12.01 10.61 -36.53
C SER A 18 12.95 11.16 -35.46
N ALA A 19 14.20 10.68 -35.51
CA ALA A 19 15.34 11.33 -34.91
C ALA A 19 16.16 11.96 -36.04
N ALA A 20 16.52 13.24 -35.91
CA ALA A 20 17.63 13.84 -36.63
C ALA A 20 18.21 14.99 -35.81
N LEU A 21 19.48 14.79 -35.41
CA LEU A 21 20.40 15.81 -34.93
C LEU A 21 20.74 16.79 -36.05
N THR A 22 21.03 18.06 -35.72
CA THR A 22 22.19 18.79 -36.31
C THR A 22 22.59 19.93 -35.37
N ALA A 23 23.87 19.94 -35.02
CA ALA A 23 24.55 20.93 -34.21
C ALA A 23 24.93 22.18 -35.03
N CYS A 24 25.01 23.34 -34.37
CA CYS A 24 25.88 24.45 -34.76
C CYS A 24 26.50 25.06 -33.49
N SER A 25 27.81 24.93 -33.40
CA SER A 25 28.71 25.57 -32.44
C SER A 25 28.91 27.06 -32.74
N GLY A 26 29.04 27.89 -31.70
CA GLY A 26 29.45 29.29 -31.82
C GLY A 26 29.73 29.96 -30.47
N HIS A 27 31.00 29.94 -30.05
CA HIS A 27 31.70 30.78 -29.06
C HIS A 27 31.67 32.27 -29.53
N ALA A 28 31.76 33.36 -28.78
CA ALA A 28 32.20 33.71 -27.42
C ALA A 28 31.47 35.01 -26.99
N ASP A 29 31.41 35.30 -25.69
CA ASP A 29 32.05 36.52 -25.13
C ASP A 29 31.76 36.64 -23.63
N HIS A 30 32.84 36.86 -22.89
CA HIS A 30 32.88 37.17 -21.48
C HIS A 30 33.26 38.64 -21.33
N PRO A 31 32.74 39.35 -20.32
CA PRO A 31 33.56 40.37 -19.69
C PRO A 31 33.71 40.17 -18.18
N ASP A 32 34.93 40.47 -17.75
CA ASP A 32 35.49 40.47 -16.41
C ASP A 32 34.72 41.29 -15.36
N GLY A 33 34.86 40.86 -14.10
CA GLY A 33 34.57 41.67 -12.92
C GLY A 33 34.81 40.91 -11.60
N PRO A 34 35.75 41.32 -10.72
CA PRO A 34 36.33 40.44 -9.72
C PRO A 34 35.75 40.59 -8.30
N SER A 35 35.85 39.54 -7.48
CA SER A 35 36.10 39.69 -6.04
C SER A 35 36.73 38.44 -5.42
N ARG A 36 37.95 38.66 -4.90
CA ARG A 36 38.72 37.76 -4.04
C ARG A 36 38.12 37.72 -2.64
N SER A 37 38.15 36.53 -2.02
CA SER A 37 38.73 36.24 -0.69
C SER A 37 38.59 34.73 -0.47
N ALA A 38 39.66 33.92 -0.64
CA ALA A 38 40.69 33.60 0.36
C ALA A 38 40.08 32.95 1.62
N GLY A 39 40.03 31.61 1.67
CA GLY A 39 40.90 30.78 2.52
C GLY A 39 40.03 30.05 3.55
N ALA A 40 40.25 28.81 4.00
CA ALA A 40 41.39 27.92 3.93
C ALA A 40 40.88 26.47 4.10
N GLN A 41 41.59 25.52 3.47
CA GLN A 41 41.67 24.12 3.91
C GLN A 41 43.04 23.99 4.62
N PRO A 42 43.21 23.13 5.65
CA PRO A 42 43.63 21.77 5.30
C PRO A 42 43.18 20.63 6.25
N SER A 43 43.19 19.43 5.67
CA SER A 43 43.63 18.13 6.20
C SER A 43 43.25 17.63 7.60
N GLY A 44 42.72 16.40 7.61
CA GLY A 44 42.85 15.49 8.75
C GLY A 44 42.06 14.18 8.59
N SER A 45 42.62 13.19 7.89
CA SER A 45 42.37 11.76 8.16
C SER A 45 43.56 11.25 8.99
N PRO A 46 43.34 10.41 10.01
CA PRO A 46 43.22 8.97 9.76
C PRO A 46 42.22 8.21 10.67
N ALA A 47 41.84 7.01 10.22
CA ALA A 47 41.27 5.91 11.02
C ALA A 47 42.41 4.95 11.47
N PRO A 48 42.17 3.79 12.12
CA PRO A 48 41.11 3.36 13.04
C PRO A 48 41.70 2.91 14.42
N ALA A 49 40.87 2.60 15.41
CA ALA A 49 41.30 1.80 16.56
C ALA A 49 40.22 0.82 17.02
N VAL A 50 40.64 -0.44 17.04
CA VAL A 50 39.95 -1.65 17.48
C VAL A 50 39.74 -1.61 18.99
N GLY A 51 38.59 -2.09 19.45
CA GLY A 51 38.29 -2.28 20.86
C GLY A 51 37.26 -3.39 21.03
N GLU A 52 37.69 -4.64 20.84
CA GLU A 52 37.02 -5.82 21.40
C GLU A 52 37.05 -5.72 22.93
N SER A 53 35.93 -6.01 23.59
CA SER A 53 35.96 -6.39 24.99
C SER A 53 34.95 -7.50 25.27
N VAL A 54 35.48 -8.46 26.02
CA VAL A 54 35.11 -9.86 26.15
C VAL A 54 34.02 -10.05 27.22
N ALA A 55 33.13 -10.99 26.97
CA ALA A 55 32.17 -11.52 27.94
C ALA A 55 32.85 -12.36 29.03
N PRO A 56 32.34 -12.38 30.27
CA PRO A 56 32.54 -13.52 31.15
C PRO A 56 31.36 -14.49 31.06
N SER A 57 31.71 -15.71 30.70
CA SER A 57 30.93 -16.93 30.84
C SER A 57 30.97 -17.41 32.29
N ALA A 58 29.85 -17.92 32.81
CA ALA A 58 29.83 -18.78 33.99
C ALA A 58 28.83 -19.92 33.78
N SER A 59 29.36 -21.11 33.50
CA SER A 59 28.74 -22.42 33.80
C SER A 59 29.12 -22.77 35.26
N ALA A 60 28.49 -23.66 36.05
CA ALA A 60 27.60 -24.83 35.89
C ALA A 60 27.10 -25.17 37.35
N PRO A 61 26.68 -26.40 37.74
CA PRO A 61 25.96 -27.49 37.06
C PRO A 61 24.75 -28.08 37.87
N SER A 62 23.98 -28.94 37.17
CA SER A 62 23.34 -30.21 37.57
C SER A 62 22.47 -30.37 38.83
N ALA A 63 21.22 -30.83 38.63
CA ALA A 63 20.86 -32.24 38.86
C ALA A 63 19.46 -32.59 38.29
N THR A 64 19.34 -33.81 37.78
CA THR A 64 18.18 -34.57 37.27
C THR A 64 18.57 -36.05 37.47
N PRO A 65 17.72 -37.10 37.44
CA PRO A 65 16.27 -37.30 37.60
C PRO A 65 15.93 -38.34 38.71
N ALA A 66 14.64 -38.68 38.93
CA ALA A 66 14.14 -40.08 38.87
C ALA A 66 12.63 -40.22 39.23
N PRO A 67 11.92 -41.29 38.78
CA PRO A 67 10.46 -41.31 38.58
C PRO A 67 9.64 -42.37 39.36
N ALA A 68 8.31 -42.13 39.43
CA ALA A 68 7.14 -43.08 39.44
C ALA A 68 6.98 -44.12 40.59
N PRO A 69 5.84 -44.86 40.74
CA PRO A 69 4.44 -44.70 40.27
C PRO A 69 3.34 -44.82 41.39
N ALA A 70 2.11 -44.50 40.97
CA ALA A 70 0.78 -45.03 41.36
C ALA A 70 0.50 -45.55 42.79
N THR A 71 -0.54 -44.95 43.41
CA THR A 71 -1.45 -45.65 44.34
C THR A 71 -2.88 -45.57 43.83
N THR A 72 -3.60 -46.67 44.06
CA THR A 72 -4.90 -47.05 43.51
C THR A 72 -6.09 -46.46 44.26
N SER A 73 -7.21 -46.36 43.53
CA SER A 73 -8.59 -46.58 43.99
C SER A 73 -9.30 -45.45 44.74
N SER A 74 -10.28 -44.82 44.09
CA SER A 74 -11.70 -44.98 44.45
C SER A 74 -12.57 -44.17 43.48
N ALA A 75 -13.54 -44.84 42.86
CA ALA A 75 -14.55 -44.23 42.00
C ALA A 75 -15.68 -43.62 42.86
N ALA A 76 -16.00 -42.35 42.61
CA ALA A 76 -17.28 -41.74 42.96
C ALA A 76 -17.60 -40.62 41.94
N PRO A 77 -18.87 -40.41 41.55
CA PRO A 77 -19.21 -39.52 40.45
C PRO A 77 -19.16 -38.06 40.91
N VAL A 78 -18.17 -37.32 40.45
CA VAL A 78 -18.13 -35.87 40.70
C VAL A 78 -19.01 -35.19 39.65
N LYS A 79 -20.06 -34.53 40.16
CA LYS A 79 -20.94 -33.63 39.41
C LYS A 79 -20.10 -32.72 38.50
N THR A 80 -20.45 -32.71 37.21
CA THR A 80 -19.97 -31.75 36.22
C THR A 80 -20.11 -30.34 36.76
N ALA A 81 -19.01 -29.76 37.21
CA ALA A 81 -18.90 -28.32 37.42
C ALA A 81 -18.81 -27.68 36.04
N ALA A 82 -19.82 -26.91 35.69
CA ALA A 82 -19.81 -26.08 34.50
C ALA A 82 -18.55 -25.20 34.51
N ALA A 83 -17.76 -25.29 33.44
CA ALA A 83 -16.63 -24.39 33.23
C ALA A 83 -17.14 -22.94 33.29
N PRO A 84 -16.44 -22.02 33.97
CA PRO A 84 -16.84 -20.63 33.98
C PRO A 84 -16.81 -20.10 32.55
N LEU A 85 -17.93 -19.50 32.14
CA LEU A 85 -18.04 -18.74 30.91
C LEU A 85 -16.88 -17.75 30.86
N SER A 86 -15.94 -18.00 29.94
CA SER A 86 -14.85 -17.08 29.67
C SER A 86 -15.46 -15.79 29.13
N VAL A 87 -15.48 -14.75 29.97
CA VAL A 87 -15.79 -13.40 29.53
C VAL A 87 -14.77 -13.06 28.44
N PRO A 88 -15.20 -12.75 27.20
CA PRO A 88 -14.25 -12.37 26.16
C PRO A 88 -13.51 -11.12 26.64
N VAL A 89 -12.20 -11.27 26.84
CA VAL A 89 -11.30 -10.15 27.14
C VAL A 89 -11.47 -9.14 26.00
N PRO A 90 -11.78 -7.85 26.29
CA PRO A 90 -11.88 -6.84 25.24
C PRO A 90 -10.56 -6.79 24.48
N VAL A 91 -10.60 -7.11 23.17
CA VAL A 91 -9.45 -6.90 22.29
C VAL A 91 -9.14 -5.40 22.34
N PRO A 92 -7.93 -4.98 22.75
CA PRO A 92 -7.60 -3.56 22.78
C PRO A 92 -7.81 -2.99 21.38
N ALA A 93 -8.57 -1.90 21.27
CA ALA A 93 -8.87 -1.26 20.00
C ALA A 93 -7.55 -0.92 19.29
N THR A 94 -7.32 -1.52 18.13
CA THR A 94 -6.21 -1.16 17.25
C THR A 94 -6.26 0.33 16.99
N ARG A 95 -5.19 1.06 17.31
CA ARG A 95 -5.09 2.52 17.15
C ARG A 95 -4.45 2.92 15.82
N LEU A 96 -4.56 2.06 14.81
CA LEU A 96 -4.15 2.43 13.46
C LEU A 96 -5.28 3.24 12.82
N SER A 97 -4.99 4.49 12.48
CA SER A 97 -5.95 5.36 11.81
C SER A 97 -5.52 5.65 10.39
N LEU A 98 -6.50 5.74 9.50
CA LEU A 98 -6.30 5.95 8.07
C LEU A 98 -7.23 7.06 7.60
N ALA A 99 -6.67 8.04 6.88
CA ALA A 99 -7.43 9.13 6.31
C ALA A 99 -7.06 9.33 4.84
N ALA A 100 -8.06 9.33 3.96
CA ALA A 100 -7.90 9.70 2.56
C ALA A 100 -8.51 11.08 2.33
N ALA A 101 -7.78 11.97 1.65
CA ALA A 101 -8.20 13.34 1.43
C ALA A 101 -7.90 13.81 0.01
N ALA A 102 -8.88 14.44 -0.62
CA ALA A 102 -8.73 15.13 -1.90
C ALA A 102 -9.11 16.61 -1.76
N ALA A 103 -8.59 17.45 -2.65
CA ALA A 103 -9.03 18.83 -2.73
C ALA A 103 -10.55 18.88 -3.00
N GLY A 104 -11.30 19.59 -2.16
CA GLY A 104 -12.76 19.66 -2.23
C GLY A 104 -13.51 18.49 -1.60
N GLY A 105 -12.85 17.64 -0.80
CA GLY A 105 -13.48 16.58 0.00
C GLY A 105 -13.80 15.29 -0.75
N GLY A 106 -13.59 15.24 -2.07
CA GLY A 106 -13.80 14.07 -2.90
C GLY A 106 -13.20 14.24 -4.30
N LEU A 107 -13.18 13.16 -5.08
CA LEU A 107 -12.63 13.17 -6.43
C LEU A 107 -13.73 13.41 -7.47
N ASN A 108 -13.57 14.44 -8.28
CA ASN A 108 -14.45 14.72 -9.41
C ASN A 108 -13.73 14.36 -10.72
N LEU A 109 -14.02 13.18 -11.25
CA LEU A 109 -13.40 12.63 -12.46
C LEU A 109 -14.26 12.93 -13.69
N VAL A 110 -13.59 13.01 -14.85
CA VAL A 110 -14.23 13.05 -16.16
C VAL A 110 -13.70 11.86 -16.95
N ARG A 111 -14.58 11.15 -17.67
CA ARG A 111 -14.18 10.06 -18.58
C ARG A 111 -13.07 10.49 -19.53
N GLY A 112 -11.98 9.73 -19.57
CA GLY A 112 -10.82 10.03 -20.42
C GLY A 112 -10.12 11.34 -20.07
N GLY A 113 -10.53 12.02 -19.00
CA GLY A 113 -9.97 13.26 -18.53
C GLY A 113 -8.68 13.06 -17.72
N PRO A 114 -8.10 14.16 -17.21
CA PRO A 114 -6.89 14.09 -16.41
C PRO A 114 -7.13 13.37 -15.08
N ALA A 115 -6.07 12.75 -14.57
CA ALA A 115 -6.08 12.18 -13.22
C ALA A 115 -6.29 13.27 -12.16
N LYS A 116 -6.95 12.89 -11.06
CA LYS A 116 -7.13 13.74 -9.89
C LYS A 116 -6.35 13.18 -8.72
N GLU A 117 -5.60 14.04 -8.05
CA GLU A 117 -4.74 13.65 -6.93
C GLU A 117 -5.48 13.62 -5.60
N PHE A 118 -5.02 12.75 -4.71
CA PHE A 118 -5.42 12.68 -3.32
C PHE A 118 -4.25 12.17 -2.47
N THR A 119 -4.37 12.32 -1.16
CA THR A 119 -3.39 11.81 -0.19
C THR A 119 -4.02 10.75 0.69
N VAL A 120 -3.22 9.78 1.10
CA VAL A 120 -3.56 8.84 2.16
C VAL A 120 -2.57 9.03 3.29
N THR A 121 -3.07 9.29 4.50
CA THR A 121 -2.27 9.41 5.72
C THR A 121 -2.64 8.26 6.64
N VAL A 122 -1.63 7.50 7.06
CA VAL A 122 -1.75 6.44 8.05
C VAL A 122 -0.97 6.83 9.30
N HIS A 123 -1.56 6.64 10.47
CA HIS A 123 -0.92 6.83 11.76
C HIS A 123 -0.98 5.53 12.56
N ASN A 124 0.17 5.06 13.00
CA ASN A 124 0.28 3.89 13.86
C ASN A 124 0.31 4.31 15.32
N GLY A 125 -0.84 4.48 15.97
CA GLY A 125 -0.90 4.74 17.41
C GLY A 125 -0.77 3.48 18.30
N ASN A 126 -0.27 2.37 17.74
CA ASN A 126 -0.06 1.15 18.50
C ASN A 126 1.37 1.11 19.09
N SER A 127 1.53 0.33 20.15
CA SER A 127 2.84 0.08 20.77
C SER A 127 3.78 -0.79 19.91
N GLN A 128 3.24 -1.49 18.92
CA GLN A 128 3.96 -2.35 17.99
C GLN A 128 4.21 -1.63 16.65
N ALA A 129 5.34 -1.95 16.02
CA ALA A 129 5.64 -1.51 14.66
C ALA A 129 5.12 -2.53 13.63
N TYR A 130 4.77 -2.04 12.44
CA TYR A 130 4.48 -2.88 11.28
C TYR A 130 5.74 -3.00 10.42
N ARG A 131 6.09 -4.22 10.00
CA ARG A 131 7.21 -4.43 9.07
C ARG A 131 6.75 -4.27 7.62
N HIS A 132 5.57 -4.80 7.30
CA HIS A 132 4.99 -4.71 5.96
C HIS A 132 3.55 -4.15 5.98
N LEU A 133 3.43 -2.84 6.19
CA LEU A 133 2.14 -2.17 6.09
C LEU A 133 1.88 -1.67 4.67
N LEU A 134 0.88 -2.23 4.02
CA LEU A 134 0.46 -1.89 2.66
C LEU A 134 -0.79 -1.00 2.67
N ILE A 135 -0.84 -0.01 1.79
CA ILE A 135 -2.09 0.71 1.47
C ILE A 135 -2.71 0.05 0.24
N ALA A 136 -3.91 -0.51 0.41
CA ALA A 136 -4.64 -1.22 -0.65
C ALA A 136 -5.95 -0.50 -0.97
N PHE A 137 -6.40 -0.65 -2.22
CA PHE A 137 -7.57 0.05 -2.74
C PHE A 137 -8.59 -0.93 -3.31
N GLN A 138 -9.85 -0.69 -2.99
CA GLN A 138 -10.98 -1.44 -3.54
C GLN A 138 -12.09 -0.49 -3.95
N MET A 139 -12.84 -0.91 -4.95
CA MET A 139 -14.09 -0.30 -5.34
C MET A 139 -15.09 -1.40 -5.71
N GLU A 140 -16.36 -1.16 -5.43
CA GLU A 140 -17.40 -2.02 -5.96
C GLU A 140 -17.55 -1.78 -7.48
N PRO A 141 -17.84 -2.83 -8.28
CA PRO A 141 -18.14 -2.67 -9.69
C PRO A 141 -19.35 -1.75 -9.88
N LEU A 142 -19.14 -0.62 -10.56
CA LEU A 142 -20.23 0.24 -10.97
C LEU A 142 -20.87 -0.31 -12.24
N THR A 143 -22.16 -0.57 -12.21
CA THR A 143 -22.96 -0.95 -13.39
C THR A 143 -23.09 0.20 -14.40
N GLY A 144 -22.73 1.43 -14.01
CA GLY A 144 -22.88 2.63 -14.84
C GLY A 144 -24.32 3.09 -14.96
N GLU A 145 -24.51 4.23 -15.63
CA GLU A 145 -25.81 4.81 -15.93
C GLU A 145 -26.33 4.32 -17.29
N PRO A 146 -27.65 4.35 -17.56
CA PRO A 146 -28.19 4.05 -18.87
C PRO A 146 -27.48 4.83 -20.00
N GLY A 147 -27.12 4.10 -21.06
CA GLY A 147 -26.35 4.64 -22.20
C GLY A 147 -24.83 4.65 -22.01
N ASP A 148 -24.32 4.10 -20.90
CA ASP A 148 -22.90 3.81 -20.75
C ASP A 148 -22.50 2.63 -21.66
N LEU A 149 -21.34 2.75 -22.31
CA LEU A 149 -20.76 1.66 -23.09
C LEU A 149 -20.36 0.51 -22.16
N PRO A 150 -20.34 -0.75 -22.63
CA PRO A 150 -19.75 -1.84 -21.86
C PRO A 150 -18.32 -1.45 -21.46
N GLY A 151 -18.12 -1.34 -20.15
CA GLY A 151 -16.88 -0.84 -19.58
C GLY A 151 -15.74 -1.85 -19.72
N PRO A 152 -14.48 -1.38 -19.72
CA PRO A 152 -13.34 -2.28 -19.66
C PRO A 152 -13.29 -2.97 -18.29
N ALA A 153 -12.59 -4.10 -18.21
CA ALA A 153 -12.37 -4.81 -16.93
C ALA A 153 -11.68 -3.90 -15.88
N THR A 154 -10.91 -2.92 -16.33
CA THR A 154 -10.22 -1.91 -15.50
C THR A 154 -10.74 -0.49 -15.84
N PRO A 155 -11.89 -0.09 -15.29
CA PRO A 155 -12.51 1.20 -15.63
C PRO A 155 -11.75 2.43 -15.13
N PHE A 156 -10.81 2.24 -14.20
CA PHE A 156 -10.02 3.29 -13.58
C PHE A 156 -8.55 2.91 -13.58
N VAL A 157 -7.69 3.93 -13.56
CA VAL A 157 -6.26 3.76 -13.33
C VAL A 157 -5.86 4.53 -12.09
N LEU A 158 -5.30 3.80 -11.13
CA LEU A 158 -4.77 4.32 -9.89
C LEU A 158 -3.25 4.31 -9.93
N GLU A 159 -2.63 5.40 -9.50
CA GLU A 159 -1.18 5.53 -9.47
C GLU A 159 -0.73 6.13 -8.13
N HIS A 160 0.43 5.67 -7.63
CA HIS A 160 1.13 6.20 -6.48
C HIS A 160 2.35 7.02 -6.92
N ARG A 161 2.63 8.13 -6.23
CA ARG A 161 3.82 8.94 -6.48
C ARG A 161 4.98 8.37 -5.67
N ASP A 162 5.97 7.80 -6.36
CA ASP A 162 7.22 7.37 -5.76
C ASP A 162 7.92 8.58 -5.12
N PRO A 163 8.14 8.58 -3.79
CA PRO A 163 8.75 9.72 -3.11
C PRO A 163 10.22 9.90 -3.46
N ALA A 164 10.93 8.85 -3.88
CA ALA A 164 12.35 8.91 -4.19
C ALA A 164 12.60 9.51 -5.58
N THR A 165 11.80 9.10 -6.58
CA THR A 165 11.98 9.53 -7.97
C THR A 165 11.02 10.65 -8.39
N GLY A 166 9.93 10.85 -7.63
CA GLY A 166 8.83 11.74 -7.97
C GLY A 166 7.93 11.22 -9.09
N THR A 167 8.18 10.01 -9.62
CA THR A 167 7.43 9.43 -10.75
C THR A 167 6.15 8.76 -10.29
N TRP A 168 5.14 8.74 -11.17
CA TRP A 168 3.89 8.03 -10.92
C TRP A 168 4.04 6.56 -11.34
N ARG A 169 3.63 5.64 -10.47
CA ARG A 169 3.64 4.19 -10.71
C ARG A 169 2.24 3.63 -10.57
N ALA A 170 1.85 2.71 -11.46
CA ALA A 170 0.57 2.03 -11.36
C ALA A 170 0.47 1.26 -10.03
N VAL A 171 -0.73 1.26 -9.44
CA VAL A 171 -1.07 0.50 -8.24
C VAL A 171 -2.36 -0.27 -8.50
N ASP A 172 -2.46 -1.46 -7.92
CA ASP A 172 -3.65 -2.29 -8.04
C ASP A 172 -4.87 -1.62 -7.40
N LEU A 173 -5.94 -1.56 -8.17
CA LEU A 173 -7.27 -1.19 -7.72
C LEU A 173 -8.18 -2.40 -7.90
N ARG A 174 -8.63 -2.99 -6.80
CA ARG A 174 -9.48 -4.17 -6.83
C ARG A 174 -10.93 -3.78 -7.10
N MET A 175 -11.54 -4.35 -8.13
CA MET A 175 -12.96 -4.16 -8.43
C MET A 175 -13.75 -5.37 -7.92
N ALA A 176 -14.30 -5.30 -6.71
CA ALA A 176 -14.96 -6.43 -6.07
C ALA A 176 -15.82 -6.01 -4.86
N THR A 177 -16.75 -6.89 -4.45
CA THR A 177 -17.67 -6.69 -3.31
C THR A 177 -17.31 -7.50 -2.07
N ASP A 178 -16.44 -8.50 -2.22
CA ASP A 178 -15.92 -9.32 -1.12
C ASP A 178 -14.65 -8.69 -0.51
N VAL A 179 -14.21 -9.23 0.62
CA VAL A 179 -12.94 -8.86 1.26
C VAL A 179 -11.85 -9.81 0.77
N LYS A 180 -10.70 -9.26 0.36
CA LYS A 180 -9.49 -10.05 0.11
C LYS A 180 -8.73 -10.24 1.43
N PRO A 181 -8.43 -11.47 1.87
CA PRO A 181 -7.62 -11.72 3.05
C PRO A 181 -6.23 -11.06 2.99
N ALA A 182 -5.72 -10.62 4.14
CA ALA A 182 -4.46 -9.89 4.28
C ALA A 182 -3.25 -10.72 3.81
N HIS A 183 -3.21 -12.02 4.11
CA HIS A 183 -2.11 -12.93 3.73
C HIS A 183 -1.94 -13.10 2.20
N LEU A 184 -2.94 -12.68 1.40
CA LEU A 184 -2.86 -12.70 -0.06
C LEU A 184 -2.33 -11.39 -0.65
N TYR A 185 -2.03 -10.39 0.18
CA TYR A 185 -1.34 -9.18 -0.23
C TYR A 185 0.16 -9.36 -0.07
N GLU A 186 0.92 -8.78 -1.00
CA GLU A 186 2.38 -8.80 -0.98
C GLU A 186 2.94 -7.38 -0.88
N GLY A 187 4.18 -7.28 -0.41
CA GLY A 187 4.88 -6.01 -0.27
C GLY A 187 4.44 -5.22 0.96
N GLY A 188 4.48 -3.90 0.86
CA GLY A 188 4.28 -2.99 1.98
C GLY A 188 5.57 -2.37 2.47
N THR A 189 5.42 -1.36 3.34
CA THR A 189 6.54 -0.57 3.86
C THR A 189 6.46 -0.54 5.39
N ALA A 190 7.61 -0.56 6.04
CA ALA A 190 7.68 -0.46 7.49
C ALA A 190 7.02 0.83 8.00
N LEU A 191 6.33 0.72 9.14
CA LEU A 191 5.78 1.85 9.87
C LEU A 191 6.06 1.65 11.36
N ALA A 192 6.92 2.49 11.92
CA ALA A 192 7.29 2.43 13.33
C ALA A 192 6.09 2.73 14.24
N ARG A 193 6.23 2.39 15.53
CA ARG A 193 5.28 2.80 16.56
C ARG A 193 5.15 4.33 16.62
N GLU A 194 3.94 4.82 16.84
CA GLU A 194 3.58 6.25 16.89
C GLU A 194 4.00 7.06 15.64
N ALA A 195 4.30 6.37 14.53
CA ALA A 195 4.73 7.02 13.31
C ALA A 195 3.54 7.38 12.41
N VAL A 196 3.72 8.45 11.64
CA VAL A 196 2.80 8.88 10.59
C VAL A 196 3.47 8.71 9.24
N ARG A 197 2.73 8.19 8.26
CA ARG A 197 3.16 8.10 6.87
C ARG A 197 2.07 8.69 5.98
N THR A 198 2.47 9.58 5.08
CA THR A 198 1.57 10.17 4.09
C THR A 198 2.06 9.83 2.69
N GLU A 199 1.16 9.31 1.87
CA GLU A 199 1.42 8.88 0.50
C GLU A 199 0.52 9.67 -0.47
N ARG A 200 1.01 9.89 -1.70
CA ARG A 200 0.30 10.65 -2.74
C ARG A 200 -0.17 9.72 -3.84
N TYR A 201 -1.42 9.86 -4.20
CA TYR A 201 -2.08 9.04 -5.20
C TYR A 201 -2.77 9.90 -6.24
N ARG A 202 -3.07 9.32 -7.39
CA ARG A 202 -3.98 9.91 -8.37
C ARG A 202 -4.83 8.85 -9.03
N LEU A 203 -6.07 9.20 -9.32
CA LEU A 203 -7.06 8.34 -9.95
C LEU A 203 -7.55 8.99 -11.25
N ARG A 204 -7.68 8.21 -12.32
CA ARG A 204 -8.34 8.63 -13.56
C ARG A 204 -9.40 7.64 -13.99
N ALA A 205 -10.48 8.15 -14.56
CA ALA A 205 -11.46 7.34 -15.27
C ALA A 205 -10.98 7.12 -16.71
N THR A 206 -11.10 5.89 -17.19
CA THR A 206 -10.87 5.59 -18.62
C THR A 206 -11.93 6.25 -19.50
N ALA A 207 -11.70 6.30 -20.82
CA ALA A 207 -12.64 6.90 -21.77
C ALA A 207 -14.00 6.19 -21.80
N THR A 208 -14.04 4.89 -21.47
CA THR A 208 -15.22 4.03 -21.53
C THR A 208 -15.66 3.51 -20.15
N GLY A 209 -15.07 4.00 -19.05
CA GLY A 209 -15.45 3.61 -17.69
C GLY A 209 -16.85 4.08 -17.29
N PRO A 210 -17.48 3.51 -16.25
CA PRO A 210 -18.82 3.86 -15.81
C PRO A 210 -18.91 5.30 -15.28
N THR A 211 -20.09 5.89 -15.37
CA THR A 211 -20.41 7.17 -14.73
C THR A 211 -21.20 6.94 -13.45
N GLY A 212 -21.26 7.98 -12.61
CA GLY A 212 -21.92 7.91 -11.31
C GLY A 212 -20.95 8.12 -10.15
N SER A 213 -21.46 7.93 -8.93
CA SER A 213 -20.74 8.15 -7.68
C SER A 213 -20.50 6.83 -6.96
N SER A 214 -19.31 6.68 -6.39
CA SER A 214 -18.94 5.53 -5.57
C SER A 214 -17.88 5.96 -4.56
N PRO A 215 -17.78 5.30 -3.40
CA PRO A 215 -16.59 5.42 -2.59
C PRO A 215 -15.41 4.68 -3.26
N LEU A 216 -14.22 5.25 -3.11
CA LEU A 216 -12.96 4.52 -3.17
C LEU A 216 -12.64 4.05 -1.76
N MET A 217 -12.64 2.74 -1.54
CA MET A 217 -12.28 2.13 -0.26
C MET A 217 -10.76 2.05 -0.15
N VAL A 218 -10.22 2.47 0.99
CA VAL A 218 -8.80 2.48 1.29
C VAL A 218 -8.57 1.67 2.55
N TYR A 219 -7.65 0.71 2.47
CA TYR A 219 -7.30 -0.16 3.57
C TYR A 219 -5.82 -0.01 3.91
N ALA A 220 -5.51 -0.07 5.20
CA ALA A 220 -4.18 -0.37 5.67
C ALA A 220 -4.14 -1.86 6.01
N ILE A 221 -3.31 -2.62 5.32
CA ILE A 221 -3.17 -4.07 5.43
C ILE A 221 -1.84 -4.38 6.10
N ASP A 222 -1.87 -5.21 7.13
CA ASP A 222 -0.68 -5.87 7.64
C ASP A 222 -0.39 -7.10 6.77
N ALA A 223 0.55 -6.97 5.84
CA ALA A 223 0.89 -8.07 4.91
C ALA A 223 1.65 -9.21 5.60
N ASP A 224 2.04 -9.05 6.87
CA ASP A 224 2.62 -10.12 7.69
C ASP A 224 1.55 -10.92 8.46
N ALA A 225 0.27 -10.55 8.34
CA ALA A 225 -0.82 -11.24 9.04
C ALA A 225 -0.88 -12.72 8.61
N ALA A 226 -0.85 -13.61 9.61
CA ALA A 226 -0.94 -15.04 9.36
C ALA A 226 -2.35 -15.42 8.88
N GLU A 227 -2.40 -16.35 7.94
CA GLU A 227 -3.65 -16.92 7.40
C GLU A 227 -4.57 -17.38 8.54
N GLY A 228 -5.85 -17.01 8.44
CA GLY A 228 -6.88 -17.46 9.38
C GLY A 228 -6.93 -16.67 10.71
N THR A 229 -6.01 -15.72 10.94
CA THR A 229 -6.06 -14.86 12.12
C THR A 229 -7.11 -13.76 11.98
N PRO A 230 -7.58 -13.13 13.08
CA PRO A 230 -8.50 -12.00 12.97
C PRO A 230 -7.97 -10.84 12.12
N ALA A 231 -6.66 -10.56 12.18
CA ALA A 231 -6.00 -9.53 11.37
C ALA A 231 -6.03 -9.84 9.86
N ASP A 232 -6.23 -11.10 9.50
CA ASP A 232 -6.31 -11.56 8.11
C ASP A 232 -7.61 -11.11 7.42
N PHE A 233 -8.71 -11.00 8.17
CA PHE A 233 -10.02 -10.63 7.63
C PHE A 233 -10.47 -9.22 8.05
N ALA A 234 -9.91 -8.68 9.12
CA ALA A 234 -10.19 -7.36 9.63
C ALA A 234 -8.96 -6.46 9.44
N PRO A 235 -8.90 -5.65 8.37
CA PRO A 235 -7.76 -4.79 8.13
C PRO A 235 -7.60 -3.80 9.30
N PRO A 236 -6.38 -3.58 9.80
CA PRO A 236 -6.14 -2.75 10.98
C PRO A 236 -6.55 -1.28 10.80
N GLY A 237 -6.71 -0.80 9.56
CA GLY A 237 -7.23 0.53 9.26
C GLY A 237 -8.09 0.57 8.00
N TYR A 238 -9.10 1.42 8.01
CA TYR A 238 -10.02 1.65 6.90
C TYR A 238 -10.36 3.13 6.76
N GLY A 239 -10.54 3.56 5.52
CA GLY A 239 -11.09 4.86 5.17
C GLY A 239 -11.78 4.79 3.81
N SER A 240 -12.54 5.84 3.49
CA SER A 240 -13.19 5.95 2.19
C SER A 240 -13.06 7.37 1.65
N LEU A 241 -12.86 7.49 0.35
CA LEU A 241 -12.86 8.77 -0.35
C LEU A 241 -14.01 8.78 -1.37
N PRO A 242 -15.01 9.67 -1.23
CA PRO A 242 -16.06 9.75 -2.23
C PRO A 242 -15.48 10.21 -3.57
N PHE A 243 -15.94 9.60 -4.65
CA PHE A 243 -15.67 10.11 -5.99
C PHE A 243 -16.91 10.07 -6.88
N THR A 244 -16.88 10.88 -7.92
CA THR A 244 -17.91 10.92 -8.96
C THR A 244 -17.24 10.99 -10.32
N THR A 245 -17.71 10.18 -11.27
CA THR A 245 -17.27 10.21 -12.67
C THR A 245 -18.37 10.77 -13.55
N ARG A 246 -18.02 11.78 -14.34
CA ARG A 246 -18.91 12.46 -15.29
C ARG A 246 -18.51 12.17 -16.74
N ARG A 247 -19.48 12.30 -17.66
CA ARG A 247 -19.22 12.24 -19.10
C ARG A 247 -18.43 13.47 -19.54
N LEU A 248 -17.64 13.31 -20.60
CA LEU A 248 -17.16 14.46 -21.37
C LEU A 248 -18.40 15.04 -22.09
N LEU A 249 -18.67 16.32 -21.88
CA LEU A 249 -19.74 17.04 -22.60
C LEU A 249 -19.30 17.38 -24.02
#